data_AF-A0A559N5M1-F1
#
_entry.id   AF-A0A559N5M1-F1
#
_cell.length_a   1.000
_cell.length_b   1.000
_cell.length_c   1.000
_cell.angle_alpha   90.00
_cell.angle_beta   90.00
_cell.angle_gamma   90.00
#
_symmetry.space_group_name_H-M   'P 1'
#
loop_
_entity.id
_entity.type
_entity.pdbx_description
1 polymer ?
#
loop_
_entity_poly.entity_id
_entity_poly.type
_entity_poly.pdbx_seq_one_letter_code
_entity_poly.pdbx_strand_id
1 'polypeptide(L)'
;MKKFKANKELASILFKQGFVDTTSQRDKIKGKQSFKMSVRARKSIYFDYDTIKIIKGYHITESTMSLTEEQLKIILLYFKLPTSDSNIFESTDGFKINYAIDKLKSLQKELLLLSDIESKSKKFKKKYRIADLYNSIVF
;
A
#
# COMPACT_ATOMS: atom_id res chain seq x y z
N MET A 1 -15.41 -8.54 -10.66
CA MET A 1 -14.67 -7.98 -9.50
C MET A 1 -14.92 -6.48 -9.41
N LYS A 2 -15.12 -5.96 -8.20
CA LYS A 2 -15.28 -4.53 -7.94
C LYS A 2 -13.98 -3.77 -8.28
N LYS A 3 -14.10 -2.59 -8.88
CA LYS A 3 -12.97 -1.68 -9.16
C LYS A 3 -13.14 -0.39 -8.36
N PHE A 4 -12.08 0.06 -7.73
CA PHE A 4 -12.02 1.31 -6.98
C PHE A 4 -11.38 2.38 -7.86
N LYS A 5 -11.95 3.60 -7.83
CA LYS A 5 -11.46 4.76 -8.59
C LYS A 5 -11.09 5.89 -7.64
N ALA A 6 -10.41 6.93 -8.13
CA ALA A 6 -10.13 8.16 -7.39
C ALA A 6 -11.44 8.93 -7.10
N ASN A 7 -12.20 8.50 -6.10
CA ASN A 7 -13.51 9.05 -5.75
C ASN A 7 -13.78 9.00 -4.24
N LYS A 8 -14.96 9.47 -3.84
CA LYS A 8 -15.39 9.51 -2.43
C LYS A 8 -15.42 8.13 -1.75
N GLU A 9 -15.70 7.07 -2.50
CA GLU A 9 -15.72 5.71 -1.96
C GLU A 9 -14.31 5.27 -1.55
N LEU A 10 -13.33 5.42 -2.44
CA LEU A 10 -11.94 5.09 -2.11
C LEU A 10 -11.42 6.00 -0.99
N ALA A 11 -11.74 7.30 -1.00
CA ALA A 11 -11.39 8.20 0.09
C ALA A 11 -11.94 7.72 1.45
N SER A 12 -13.20 7.29 1.49
CA SER A 12 -13.82 6.75 2.71
C SER A 12 -13.10 5.49 3.21
N ILE A 13 -12.69 4.60 2.31
CA ILE A 13 -11.87 3.43 2.67
C ILE A 13 -10.53 3.89 3.27
N LEU A 14 -9.84 4.83 2.66
CA LEU A 14 -8.56 5.33 3.18
C LEU A 14 -8.72 5.92 4.59
N PHE A 15 -9.78 6.70 4.84
CA PHE A 15 -10.07 7.23 6.17
C PHE A 15 -10.31 6.11 7.20
N LYS A 16 -11.10 5.09 6.87
CA LYS A 16 -11.32 3.92 7.74
C LYS A 16 -10.02 3.16 8.04
N GLN A 17 -9.05 3.20 7.14
CA GLN A 17 -7.74 2.57 7.30
C GLN A 17 -6.73 3.45 8.06
N GLY A 18 -7.15 4.62 8.56
CA GLY A 18 -6.33 5.52 9.37
C GLY A 18 -5.52 6.53 8.56
N PHE A 19 -5.81 6.71 7.27
CA PHE A 19 -5.21 7.80 6.50
C PHE A 19 -5.84 9.14 6.90
N VAL A 20 -5.04 10.20 6.81
CA VAL A 20 -5.47 11.59 6.98
C VAL A 20 -5.36 12.32 5.64
N ASP A 21 -6.29 13.24 5.40
CA ASP A 21 -6.25 14.15 4.26
C ASP A 21 -5.13 15.18 4.50
N THR A 22 -4.16 15.22 3.58
CA THR A 22 -3.03 16.16 3.58
C THR A 22 -3.03 17.03 2.33
N THR A 23 -4.18 17.20 1.68
CA THR A 23 -4.33 17.99 0.46
C THR A 23 -4.01 19.46 0.73
N SER A 24 -3.14 20.05 -0.08
CA SER A 24 -2.87 21.48 -0.04
C SER A 24 -4.10 22.31 -0.45
N GLN A 25 -4.21 23.55 0.02
CA GLN A 25 -5.33 24.42 -0.38
C GLN A 25 -5.41 24.61 -1.91
N ARG A 26 -4.25 24.74 -2.57
CA ARG A 26 -4.17 24.84 -4.03
C ARG A 26 -4.74 23.62 -4.73
N ASP A 27 -4.48 22.43 -4.22
CA ASP A 27 -4.97 21.18 -4.81
C ASP A 27 -6.45 20.95 -4.53
N LYS A 28 -6.95 21.37 -3.36
CA LYS A 28 -8.39 21.37 -3.05
C LYS A 28 -9.18 22.20 -4.06
N ILE A 29 -8.69 23.40 -4.41
CA ILE A 29 -9.31 24.25 -5.45
C ILE A 29 -9.38 23.53 -6.79
N LYS A 30 -8.39 22.70 -7.11
CA LYS A 30 -8.34 21.90 -8.35
C LYS A 30 -9.13 20.58 -8.25
N GLY A 31 -9.82 20.32 -7.15
CA GLY A 31 -10.55 19.07 -6.92
C GLY A 31 -9.66 17.84 -6.74
N LYS A 32 -8.37 18.02 -6.45
CA LYS A 32 -7.42 16.92 -6.20
C LYS A 32 -7.39 16.58 -4.72
N GLN A 33 -6.91 15.39 -4.37
CA GLN A 33 -6.80 14.95 -2.98
C GLN A 33 -5.49 14.22 -2.69
N SER A 34 -4.97 14.34 -1.48
CA SER A 34 -3.78 13.65 -1.01
C SER A 34 -4.03 13.02 0.36
N PHE A 35 -3.63 11.77 0.52
CA PHE A 35 -3.83 10.99 1.74
C PHE A 35 -2.51 10.40 2.21
N LYS A 36 -2.27 10.45 3.52
CA LYS A 36 -1.09 9.87 4.18
C LYS A 36 -1.47 9.14 5.45
N MET A 37 -0.66 8.16 5.87
CA MET A 37 -0.81 7.52 7.20
C MET A 37 -0.55 8.50 8.35
N SER A 38 0.27 9.51 8.12
CA SER A 38 0.48 10.62 9.03
C SER A 38 0.96 11.85 8.25
N VAL A 39 0.78 13.04 8.80
CA VAL A 39 1.17 14.31 8.14
C VAL A 39 2.65 14.30 7.72
N ARG A 40 3.51 13.66 8.52
CA ARG A 40 4.97 13.56 8.29
C ARG A 40 5.39 12.35 7.46
N ALA A 41 4.46 11.45 7.10
CA ALA A 41 4.79 10.28 6.31
C ALA A 41 5.34 10.69 4.92
N ARG A 42 6.37 9.96 4.47
CA ARG A 42 6.96 10.15 3.14
C ARG A 42 6.14 9.48 2.02
N LYS A 43 5.26 8.54 2.36
CA LYS A 43 4.38 7.86 1.40
C LYS A 43 3.04 8.58 1.34
N SER A 44 2.50 8.82 0.16
CA SER A 44 1.13 9.36 -0.03
C SER A 44 0.39 8.71 -1.18
N ILE A 45 -0.93 8.62 -1.05
CA ILE A 45 -1.84 8.32 -2.14
C ILE A 45 -2.39 9.65 -2.63
N TYR A 46 -2.32 9.93 -3.93
CA TYR A 46 -2.75 11.19 -4.52
C TYR A 46 -3.79 10.93 -5.60
N PHE A 47 -4.93 11.59 -5.49
CA PHE A 47 -5.99 11.57 -6.49
C PHE A 47 -5.82 12.79 -7.39
N ASP A 48 -5.46 12.52 -8.64
CA ASP A 48 -5.33 13.51 -9.69
C ASP A 48 -6.48 13.29 -10.68
N TYR A 49 -7.62 13.93 -10.41
CA TYR A 49 -8.88 13.69 -11.10
C TYR A 49 -9.30 12.21 -11.07
N ASP A 50 -9.15 11.49 -12.17
CA ASP A 50 -9.48 10.07 -12.31
C ASP A 50 -8.32 9.12 -11.98
N THR A 51 -7.14 9.68 -11.76
CA THR A 51 -5.90 8.92 -11.61
C THR A 51 -5.49 8.81 -10.14
N ILE A 52 -5.18 7.59 -9.71
CA ILE A 52 -4.62 7.27 -8.41
C ILE A 52 -3.11 7.14 -8.56
N LYS A 53 -2.37 7.99 -7.85
CA LYS A 53 -0.90 8.00 -7.82
C LYS A 53 -0.39 7.55 -6.45
N ILE A 54 0.61 6.67 -6.45
CA ILE A 54 1.38 6.32 -5.26
C ILE A 54 2.69 7.09 -5.31
N ILE A 55 2.97 7.85 -4.26
CA ILE A 55 4.13 8.74 -4.19
C ILE A 55 4.96 8.37 -2.97
N LYS A 56 6.28 8.35 -3.13
CA LYS A 56 7.27 8.22 -2.05
C LYS A 56 8.26 9.37 -2.13
N GLY A 57 8.23 10.25 -1.13
CA GLY A 57 8.97 11.50 -1.15
C GLY A 57 8.47 12.41 -2.26
N TYR A 58 9.30 12.61 -3.29
CA TYR A 58 8.97 13.44 -4.46
C TYR A 58 8.74 12.61 -5.73
N HIS A 59 8.82 11.29 -5.65
CA HIS A 59 8.74 10.40 -6.81
C HIS A 59 7.38 9.73 -6.88
N ILE A 60 6.74 9.79 -8.06
CA ILE A 60 5.59 8.95 -8.38
C ILE A 60 6.12 7.56 -8.67
N THR A 61 5.81 6.59 -7.83
CA THR A 61 6.25 5.21 -8.00
C THR A 61 5.25 4.41 -8.82
N GLU A 62 3.96 4.72 -8.70
CA GLU A 62 2.88 4.04 -9.43
C GLU A 62 1.76 5.01 -9.79
N SER A 63 1.09 4.75 -10.92
CA SER A 63 -0.05 5.53 -11.39
C SER A 63 -1.06 4.64 -12.11
N THR A 64 -2.32 4.68 -11.70
CA THR A 64 -3.40 3.89 -12.32
C THR A 64 -4.75 4.61 -12.21
N MET A 65 -5.66 4.37 -13.15
CA MET A 65 -7.02 4.93 -13.10
C MET A 65 -7.96 4.12 -12.21
N SER A 66 -7.62 2.88 -11.89
CA SER A 66 -8.46 2.02 -11.04
C SER A 66 -7.66 0.93 -10.35
N LEU A 67 -8.21 0.44 -9.24
CA LEU A 67 -7.64 -0.65 -8.43
C LEU A 67 -8.64 -1.79 -8.32
N THR A 68 -8.15 -3.03 -8.41
CA THR A 68 -8.89 -4.18 -7.88
C THR A 68 -8.80 -4.22 -6.36
N GLU A 69 -9.57 -5.10 -5.72
CA GLU A 69 -9.49 -5.31 -4.27
C GLU A 69 -8.10 -5.78 -3.82
N GLU A 70 -7.48 -6.72 -4.54
CA GLU A 70 -6.12 -7.22 -4.25
C GLU A 70 -5.09 -6.07 -4.35
N GLN A 71 -5.22 -5.23 -5.39
CA GLN A 71 -4.36 -4.07 -5.58
C GLN A 71 -4.54 -3.02 -4.47
N LEU A 72 -5.77 -2.81 -4.01
CA LEU A 72 -6.01 -1.91 -2.89
C LEU A 72 -5.44 -2.49 -1.58
N LYS A 73 -5.63 -3.79 -1.31
CA LYS A 73 -5.05 -4.46 -0.14
C LYS A 73 -3.52 -4.36 -0.11
N ILE A 74 -2.83 -4.60 -1.23
CA ILE A 74 -1.37 -4.51 -1.27
C ILE A 74 -0.87 -3.08 -1.07
N ILE A 75 -1.58 -2.07 -1.59
CA ILE A 75 -1.26 -0.66 -1.32
C ILE A 75 -1.43 -0.37 0.17
N LEU A 76 -2.56 -0.75 0.77
CA LEU A 76 -2.79 -0.52 2.20
C LEU A 76 -1.71 -1.21 3.06
N LEU A 77 -1.33 -2.44 2.72
CA LEU A 77 -0.22 -3.14 3.37
C LEU A 77 1.08 -2.35 3.27
N TYR A 78 1.45 -1.93 2.06
CA TYR A 78 2.68 -1.16 1.82
C TYR A 78 2.74 0.10 2.67
N PHE A 79 1.61 0.80 2.86
CA PHE A 79 1.54 2.00 3.69
C PHE A 79 1.61 1.73 5.19
N LYS A 80 0.96 0.67 5.67
CA LYS A 80 0.95 0.28 7.10
C LYS A 80 2.28 -0.29 7.58
N LEU A 81 3.08 -0.86 6.69
CA LEU A 81 4.38 -1.41 7.05
C LEU A 81 5.42 -0.31 7.36
N PRO A 82 6.28 -0.53 8.37
CA PRO A 82 7.44 0.33 8.59
C PRO A 82 8.42 0.19 7.42
N THR A 83 9.25 1.21 7.20
CA THR A 83 10.12 1.30 6.02
C THR A 83 11.04 0.08 5.85
N SER A 84 11.55 -0.47 6.95
CA SER A 84 12.39 -1.68 6.94
C SER A 84 11.71 -2.89 6.30
N ASP A 85 10.38 -2.94 6.34
CA ASP A 85 9.59 -4.03 5.79
C ASP A 85 9.00 -3.68 4.44
N SER A 86 8.49 -2.46 4.27
CA SER A 86 7.86 -2.05 3.02
C SER A 86 8.83 -2.08 1.82
N ASN A 87 10.14 -1.92 2.08
CA ASN A 87 11.17 -1.99 1.04
C ASN A 87 11.22 -3.32 0.29
N ILE A 88 10.68 -4.42 0.84
CA ILE A 88 10.65 -5.69 0.10
C ILE A 88 9.71 -5.64 -1.11
N PHE A 89 8.77 -4.70 -1.13
CA PHE A 89 7.80 -4.49 -2.20
C PHE A 89 8.27 -3.44 -3.22
N GLU A 90 9.48 -2.93 -3.08
CA GLU A 90 10.06 -1.95 -4.00
C GLU A 90 11.00 -2.66 -4.97
N SER A 91 10.86 -2.34 -6.26
CA SER A 91 11.82 -2.69 -7.30
C SER A 91 12.89 -1.59 -7.41
N THR A 92 13.77 -1.70 -8.41
CA THR A 92 14.72 -0.63 -8.77
C THR A 92 14.04 0.71 -9.02
N ASP A 93 12.79 0.69 -9.53
CA ASP A 93 12.01 1.88 -9.89
C ASP A 93 11.03 2.31 -8.79
N GLY A 94 11.16 1.73 -7.59
CA GLY A 94 10.30 1.97 -6.44
C GLY A 94 9.11 1.02 -6.35
N PHE A 95 8.04 1.44 -5.66
CA PHE A 95 6.87 0.59 -5.45
C PHE A 95 6.04 0.44 -6.75
N LYS A 96 5.87 -0.82 -7.18
CA LYS A 96 4.99 -1.22 -8.29
C LYS A 96 3.96 -2.24 -7.79
N ILE A 97 2.68 -2.03 -8.11
CA ILE A 97 1.58 -2.83 -7.55
C ILE A 97 1.74 -4.32 -7.90
N ASN A 98 1.94 -4.64 -9.18
CA ASN A 98 2.01 -6.02 -9.64
C ASN A 98 3.24 -6.74 -9.07
N TYR A 99 4.40 -6.06 -9.03
CA TYR A 99 5.59 -6.58 -8.37
C TYR A 99 5.35 -6.90 -6.89
N ALA A 100 4.66 -6.00 -6.17
CA ALA A 100 4.36 -6.20 -4.77
C ALA A 100 3.42 -7.38 -4.53
N ILE A 101 2.42 -7.59 -5.40
CA ILE A 101 1.53 -8.75 -5.39
C ILE A 101 2.32 -10.05 -5.58
N ASP A 102 3.18 -10.11 -6.60
CA ASP A 102 4.00 -11.29 -6.87
C ASP A 102 4.94 -11.60 -5.71
N LYS A 103 5.50 -10.55 -5.10
CA LYS A 103 6.36 -10.69 -3.93
C LYS A 103 5.60 -11.22 -2.72
N LEU A 104 4.37 -10.74 -2.47
CA LEU A 104 3.52 -11.25 -1.41
C LEU A 104 3.19 -12.74 -1.62
N LYS A 105 2.86 -13.14 -2.85
CA LYS A 105 2.60 -14.55 -3.19
C LYS A 105 3.83 -15.43 -2.95
N SER A 106 5.02 -14.96 -3.36
CA SER A 106 6.29 -15.63 -3.07
C SER A 106 6.55 -15.77 -1.57
N LEU A 107 6.30 -14.72 -0.78
CA LEU A 107 6.45 -14.75 0.68
C LEU A 107 5.51 -15.76 1.34
N GLN A 108 4.25 -15.81 0.90
CA GLN A 108 3.26 -16.76 1.41
C GLN A 108 3.65 -18.20 1.08
N LYS A 109 4.12 -18.47 -0.16
CA LYS A 109 4.65 -19.79 -0.53
C LYS A 109 5.84 -20.19 0.33
N GLU A 110 6.78 -19.27 0.55
CA GLU A 110 7.92 -19.52 1.42
C GLU A 110 7.47 -19.84 2.86
N LEU A 111 6.49 -19.10 3.41
CA LEU A 111 5.97 -19.39 4.75
C LEU A 111 5.33 -20.78 4.87
N LEU A 112 4.68 -21.27 3.81
CA LEU A 112 4.12 -22.62 3.79
C LEU A 112 5.19 -23.73 3.76
N LEU A 113 6.38 -23.44 3.22
CA LEU A 113 7.47 -24.41 3.06
C LEU A 113 8.42 -24.46 4.27
N LEU A 114 8.39 -23.45 5.15
CA LEU A 114 9.28 -23.40 6.29
C LEU A 114 8.79 -24.32 7.41
N SER A 115 9.60 -25.31 7.75
CA SER A 115 9.35 -26.27 8.84
C SER A 115 9.39 -25.60 10.22
N ASP A 116 8.83 -26.27 11.23
CA ASP A 116 8.77 -25.81 12.63
C ASP A 116 10.12 -25.31 13.20
N ILE A 117 11.25 -25.76 12.63
CA ILE A 117 12.60 -25.39 13.04
C ILE A 117 12.95 -23.93 12.68
N GLU A 118 12.45 -23.40 11.56
CA GLU A 118 12.74 -22.03 11.10
C GLU A 118 11.82 -20.96 11.73
N SER A 119 10.77 -21.38 12.44
CA SER A 119 9.74 -20.53 13.06
C SER A 119 10.33 -19.47 14.01
N LYS A 120 11.48 -19.76 14.64
CA LYS A 120 12.15 -18.87 15.58
C LYS A 120 13.02 -17.81 14.90
N SER A 121 13.33 -17.95 13.61
CA SER A 121 14.23 -17.04 12.90
C SER A 121 13.61 -15.63 12.77
N LYS A 122 14.46 -14.59 12.84
CA LYS A 122 14.02 -13.20 12.62
C LYS A 122 13.37 -13.03 11.23
N LYS A 123 13.88 -13.76 10.23
CA LYS A 123 13.38 -13.75 8.85
C LYS A 123 11.96 -14.31 8.79
N PHE A 124 11.71 -15.47 9.41
CA PHE A 124 10.37 -16.05 9.50
C PHE A 124 9.39 -15.08 10.18
N LYS A 125 9.73 -14.57 11.36
CA LYS A 125 8.87 -13.63 12.12
C LYS A 125 8.49 -12.39 11.30
N LYS A 126 9.45 -11.83 10.53
CA LYS A 126 9.19 -10.71 9.63
C LYS A 126 8.18 -11.09 8.54
N LYS A 127 8.40 -12.19 7.83
CA LYS A 127 7.49 -12.65 6.76
C LYS A 127 6.10 -12.93 7.31
N TYR A 128 6.02 -13.64 8.44
CA TYR A 128 4.77 -13.98 9.10
C TYR A 128 3.97 -12.71 9.46
N ARG A 129 4.60 -11.73 10.11
CA ARG A 129 3.94 -10.46 10.44
C ARG A 129 3.42 -9.72 9.20
N ILE A 130 4.14 -9.76 8.09
CA ILE A 130 3.70 -9.12 6.84
C ILE A 130 2.48 -9.83 6.26
N ALA A 131 2.49 -11.17 6.23
CA ALA A 131 1.36 -11.96 5.75
C ALA A 131 0.13 -11.81 6.65
N ASP A 132 0.33 -11.81 7.96
CA ASP A 132 -0.73 -11.61 8.96
C ASP A 132 -1.35 -10.21 8.85
N LEU A 133 -0.52 -9.18 8.71
CA LEU A 133 -1.01 -7.82 8.48
C LEU A 133 -1.79 -7.71 7.16
N TYR A 134 -1.39 -8.44 6.11
CA TYR A 134 -2.16 -8.47 4.85
C TYR A 134 -3.55 -9.08 5.06
N ASN A 135 -3.61 -10.22 5.76
CA ASN A 135 -4.86 -10.94 6.01
C ASN A 135 -5.83 -10.15 6.91
N SER A 136 -5.30 -9.31 7.81
CA SER A 136 -6.13 -8.44 8.67
C SER A 136 -6.71 -7.21 7.97
N ILE A 137 -6.31 -6.89 6.73
CA ILE A 137 -6.86 -5.74 6.01
C ILE A 137 -8.23 -6.09 5.41
N VAL A 138 -9.26 -5.44 5.95
CA VAL A 138 -10.66 -5.53 5.52
C VAL A 138 -11.21 -4.12 5.33
N PHE A 139 -12.05 -3.90 4.30
CA PHE A 139 -12.69 -2.62 4.00
C PHE A 139 -13.99 -2.76 3.21
#